data_AF-A0A969L8Q4-F1
#
_entry.id   AF-A0A969L8Q4-F1
#
_cell.length_a   1.000
_cell.length_b   1.000
_cell.length_c   1.000
_cell.angle_alpha   90.00
_cell.angle_beta   90.00
_cell.angle_gamma   90.00
#
_symmetry.space_group_name_H-M   'P 1'
#
loop_
_entity.id
_entity.type
_entity.pdbx_description
1 polymer ?
#
loop_
_entity_poly.entity_id
_entity_poly.type
_entity_poly.pdbx_seq_one_letter_code
_entity_poly.pdbx_strand_id
1 'polypeptide(L)'
;MENLDDNQELAELASKIRAWLKETRKARGITQREIGEALGLGKATYTQMENGKLPISLDRLLIITKILGINVLDKDFATLAQEFDQYRTDLKDKMERIERIKDDVEQAKIGIEQAKDDIEHVKDLLNSIVQRLNDSKI
;
A
#
# COMPACT_ATOMS: atom_id res chain seq x y z
N MET A 1 -25.38 -0.28 4.06
CA MET A 1 -25.12 1.17 4.02
C MET A 1 -24.07 1.37 2.96
N GLU A 2 -24.50 1.75 1.77
CA GLU A 2 -23.62 2.05 0.64
C GLU A 2 -23.01 3.43 0.90
N ASN A 3 -21.68 3.53 0.85
CA ASN A 3 -20.90 4.70 1.28
C ASN A 3 -21.29 5.96 0.49
N LEU A 4 -21.93 6.92 1.16
CA LEU A 4 -22.18 8.27 0.62
C LEU A 4 -20.89 9.12 0.54
N ASP A 5 -19.79 8.66 1.15
CA ASP A 5 -18.49 9.36 1.24
C ASP A 5 -17.68 9.27 -0.07
N ASP A 6 -17.63 8.08 -0.69
CA ASP A 6 -16.87 7.81 -1.91
C ASP A 6 -17.32 8.69 -3.10
N ASN A 7 -18.61 9.03 -3.16
CA ASN A 7 -19.16 9.87 -4.24
C ASN A 7 -18.78 11.35 -4.09
N GLN A 8 -18.57 11.82 -2.86
CA GLN A 8 -18.14 13.18 -2.59
C GLN A 8 -16.66 13.37 -2.95
N GLU A 9 -15.81 12.41 -2.58
CA GLU A 9 -14.38 12.43 -2.93
C GLU A 9 -14.15 12.41 -4.44
N LEU A 10 -14.90 11.55 -5.17
CA LEU A 10 -14.83 11.48 -6.63
C LEU A 10 -15.25 12.81 -7.28
N ALA A 11 -16.29 13.47 -6.77
CA ALA A 11 -16.74 14.76 -7.28
C ALA A 11 -15.70 15.86 -7.05
N GLU A 12 -15.04 15.86 -5.89
CA GLU A 12 -13.98 16.81 -5.57
C GLU A 12 -12.74 16.58 -6.47
N LEU A 13 -12.32 15.33 -6.64
CA LEU A 13 -11.22 14.97 -7.53
C LEU A 13 -11.49 15.39 -8.98
N ALA A 14 -12.70 15.10 -9.49
CA ALA A 14 -13.11 15.51 -10.83
C ALA A 14 -13.07 17.05 -10.99
N SER A 15 -13.43 17.79 -9.94
CA SER A 15 -13.34 19.25 -9.94
C SER A 15 -11.89 19.75 -10.03
N LYS A 16 -10.98 19.18 -9.22
CA LYS A 16 -9.55 19.49 -9.25
C LYS A 16 -8.93 19.22 -10.62
N ILE A 17 -9.21 18.05 -11.20
CA ILE A 17 -8.72 17.67 -12.53
C ILE A 17 -9.19 18.67 -13.59
N ARG A 18 -10.48 19.04 -13.58
CA ARG A 18 -11.02 20.03 -14.55
C ARG A 18 -10.36 21.40 -14.42
N ALA A 19 -10.18 21.88 -13.19
CA ALA A 19 -9.53 23.17 -12.95
C ALA A 19 -8.09 23.16 -13.49
N TRP A 20 -7.35 22.12 -13.17
CA TRP A 20 -5.97 21.92 -13.64
C TRP A 20 -5.88 21.83 -15.17
N LEU A 21 -6.76 21.08 -15.84
CA LEU A 21 -6.80 21.02 -17.32
C LEU A 21 -7.02 22.41 -17.93
N LYS A 22 -7.98 23.16 -17.38
CA LYS A 22 -8.33 24.51 -17.85
C LYS A 22 -7.17 25.49 -17.68
N GLU A 23 -6.49 25.45 -16.54
CA GLU A 23 -5.32 26.29 -16.25
C GLU A 23 -4.15 25.93 -17.15
N THR A 24 -3.86 24.64 -17.29
CA THR A 24 -2.77 24.13 -18.13
C THR A 24 -2.99 24.50 -19.60
N ARG A 25 -4.22 24.35 -20.10
CA ARG A 25 -4.60 24.80 -21.45
C ARG A 25 -4.30 26.29 -21.65
N LYS A 26 -4.73 27.12 -20.70
CA LYS A 26 -4.49 28.58 -20.76
C LYS A 26 -3.00 28.91 -20.73
N ALA A 27 -2.23 28.27 -19.86
CA ALA A 27 -0.78 28.46 -19.75
C ALA A 27 -0.05 28.11 -21.05
N ARG A 28 -0.58 27.14 -21.81
CA ARG A 28 -0.04 26.73 -23.12
C ARG A 28 -0.60 27.53 -24.31
N GLY A 29 -1.44 28.54 -24.06
CA GLY A 29 -2.01 29.38 -25.12
C GLY A 29 -3.04 28.68 -26.02
N ILE A 30 -3.47 27.47 -25.66
CA ILE A 30 -4.42 26.68 -26.46
C ILE A 30 -5.85 27.17 -26.17
N THR A 31 -6.69 27.29 -27.18
CA THR A 31 -8.08 27.71 -27.08
C THR A 31 -9.03 26.54 -26.82
N GLN A 32 -10.22 26.84 -26.28
CA GLN A 32 -11.29 25.84 -26.12
C GLN A 32 -11.76 25.25 -27.47
N ARG A 33 -11.64 26.03 -28.55
CA ARG A 33 -12.00 25.59 -29.90
C ARG A 33 -11.02 24.53 -30.41
N GLU A 34 -9.72 24.76 -30.22
CA GLU A 34 -8.67 23.82 -30.66
C GLU A 34 -8.78 22.47 -29.94
N ILE A 35 -9.03 22.45 -28.62
CA ILE A 35 -9.27 21.18 -27.92
C ILE A 35 -10.57 20.51 -28.41
N GLY A 36 -11.64 21.29 -28.60
CA GLY A 36 -12.89 20.77 -29.15
C GLY A 36 -12.69 20.08 -30.49
N GLU A 37 -12.03 20.76 -31.44
CA GLU A 37 -11.74 20.25 -32.78
C GLU A 37 -10.90 18.97 -32.73
N ALA A 38 -9.85 18.94 -31.89
CA ALA A 38 -9.00 17.75 -31.71
C ALA A 38 -9.76 16.55 -31.09
N LEU A 39 -10.83 16.80 -30.36
CA LEU A 39 -11.73 15.76 -29.82
C LEU A 39 -12.88 15.40 -30.78
N GLY A 40 -13.00 16.05 -31.94
CA GLY A 40 -14.16 15.91 -32.82
C GLY A 40 -15.44 16.52 -32.25
N LEU A 41 -15.32 17.52 -31.38
CA LEU A 41 -16.41 18.19 -30.67
C LEU A 41 -16.50 19.67 -31.03
N GLY A 42 -17.68 20.26 -30.84
CA GLY A 42 -17.83 21.70 -30.90
C GLY A 42 -17.22 22.41 -29.67
N LYS A 43 -16.77 23.66 -29.85
CA LYS A 43 -16.28 24.54 -28.76
C LYS A 43 -17.21 24.53 -27.55
N ALA A 44 -18.52 24.68 -27.76
CA ALA A 44 -19.51 24.75 -26.68
C ALA A 44 -19.55 23.46 -25.84
N THR A 45 -19.38 22.30 -26.46
CA THR A 45 -19.33 21.01 -25.77
C THR A 45 -18.10 20.94 -24.85
N TYR A 46 -16.94 21.35 -25.34
CA TYR A 46 -15.73 21.39 -24.52
C TYR A 46 -15.82 22.46 -23.40
N THR A 47 -16.45 23.61 -23.65
CA THR A 47 -16.73 24.61 -22.60
C THR A 47 -17.61 24.02 -21.49
N GLN A 48 -18.60 23.19 -21.80
CA GLN A 48 -19.41 22.50 -20.79
C GLN A 48 -18.58 21.52 -19.96
N MET A 49 -17.60 20.85 -20.58
CA MET A 49 -16.66 19.97 -19.89
C MET A 49 -15.78 20.73 -18.89
N GLU A 50 -15.14 21.83 -19.31
CA GLU A 50 -14.30 22.65 -18.41
C GLU A 50 -15.09 23.25 -17.25
N ASN A 51 -16.39 23.49 -17.43
CA ASN A 51 -17.26 24.04 -16.41
C ASN A 51 -17.96 22.96 -15.57
N GLY A 52 -17.66 21.68 -15.78
CA GLY A 52 -18.24 20.56 -15.02
C GLY A 52 -19.71 20.26 -15.31
N LYS A 53 -20.29 20.88 -16.35
CA LYS A 53 -21.66 20.60 -16.80
C LYS A 53 -21.77 19.29 -17.58
N LEU A 54 -20.65 18.87 -18.19
CA LEU A 54 -20.52 17.61 -18.90
C LEU A 54 -19.31 16.85 -18.33
N PRO A 55 -19.43 15.57 -17.93
CA PRO A 55 -18.30 14.80 -17.45
C PRO A 55 -17.27 14.54 -18.57
N ILE A 56 -16.00 14.42 -18.17
CA ILE A 56 -14.89 14.05 -19.06
C ILE A 56 -14.64 12.56 -18.86
N SER A 57 -14.76 11.77 -19.92
CA SER A 57 -14.40 10.35 -19.89
C SER A 57 -12.88 10.16 -19.84
N LEU A 58 -12.41 8.99 -19.40
CA LEU A 58 -10.99 8.66 -19.35
C LEU A 58 -10.31 8.83 -20.72
N ASP A 59 -10.92 8.34 -21.80
CA ASP A 59 -10.37 8.46 -23.16
C ASP A 59 -10.17 9.92 -23.56
N ARG A 60 -11.15 10.78 -23.27
CA ARG A 60 -11.04 12.23 -23.56
C ARG A 60 -9.99 12.87 -22.69
N LEU A 61 -9.88 12.49 -21.41
CA LEU A 61 -8.82 12.98 -20.52
C LEU A 61 -7.43 12.65 -21.09
N LEU A 62 -7.21 11.41 -21.56
CA LEU A 62 -5.94 11.00 -22.18
C LEU A 62 -5.63 11.78 -23.46
N ILE A 63 -6.64 12.05 -24.29
CA ILE A 63 -6.45 12.87 -25.51
C ILE A 63 -6.15 14.33 -25.15
N ILE A 64 -6.92 14.92 -24.24
CA ILE A 64 -6.71 16.32 -23.80
C ILE A 64 -5.30 16.49 -23.26
N THR A 65 -4.88 15.61 -22.36
CA THR A 65 -3.56 15.67 -21.73
C THR A 65 -2.45 15.46 -22.75
N LYS A 66 -2.61 14.57 -23.74
CA LYS A 66 -1.69 14.45 -24.87
C LYS A 66 -1.60 15.74 -25.71
N ILE A 67 -2.72 16.38 -26.06
CA ILE A 67 -2.73 17.65 -26.80
C ILE A 67 -2.03 18.74 -26.00
N LEU A 68 -2.27 18.74 -24.69
CA LEU A 68 -1.60 19.65 -23.79
C LEU A 68 -0.08 19.33 -23.74
N GLY A 69 0.36 18.10 -24.02
CA GLY A 69 1.77 17.69 -23.84
C GLY A 69 2.07 17.35 -22.39
N ILE A 70 1.08 16.76 -21.71
CA ILE A 70 1.20 16.18 -20.38
C ILE A 70 1.31 14.68 -20.55
N ASN A 71 2.32 14.10 -19.93
CA ASN A 71 2.35 12.67 -19.75
C ASN A 71 1.57 12.34 -18.46
N VAL A 72 0.29 11.97 -18.59
CA VAL A 72 -0.53 11.58 -17.41
C VAL A 72 0.04 10.33 -16.73
N LEU A 73 0.77 9.54 -17.51
CA LEU A 73 1.55 8.41 -17.05
C LEU A 73 2.94 8.94 -16.69
N ASP A 74 2.98 9.87 -15.73
CA ASP A 74 4.20 10.54 -15.26
C ASP A 74 5.18 9.54 -14.63
N LYS A 75 4.67 8.40 -14.17
CA LYS A 75 5.49 7.26 -13.84
C LYS A 75 5.69 6.40 -15.07
N ASP A 76 6.95 6.30 -15.49
CA ASP A 76 7.39 5.24 -16.38
C ASP A 76 6.91 3.91 -15.80
N PHE A 77 6.10 3.18 -16.57
CA PHE A 77 5.59 1.86 -16.16
C PHE A 77 6.74 0.91 -15.83
N ALA A 78 7.92 1.10 -16.44
CA ALA A 78 9.11 0.36 -16.08
C ALA A 78 9.58 0.67 -14.65
N THR A 79 9.58 1.93 -14.23
CA THR A 79 9.92 2.33 -12.85
C THR A 79 8.89 1.78 -11.86
N LEU A 80 7.60 1.83 -12.19
CA LEU A 80 6.57 1.22 -11.35
C LEU A 80 6.76 -0.29 -11.21
N ALA A 81 7.03 -0.99 -12.32
CA ALA A 81 7.28 -2.43 -12.30
C ALA A 81 8.50 -2.77 -11.42
N GLN A 82 9.57 -1.98 -11.51
CA GLN A 82 10.75 -2.15 -10.66
C GLN A 82 10.46 -1.92 -9.17
N GLU A 83 9.69 -0.86 -8.84
CA GLU A 83 9.25 -0.60 -7.46
C GLU A 83 8.42 -1.77 -6.90
N PHE A 84 7.51 -2.32 -7.71
CA PHE A 84 6.70 -3.48 -7.33
C PHE A 84 7.53 -4.75 -7.14
N ASP A 85 8.47 -5.03 -8.03
CA ASP A 85 9.34 -6.21 -7.92
C ASP A 85 10.27 -6.10 -6.71
N GLN A 86 10.77 -4.91 -6.41
CA GLN A 86 11.55 -4.66 -5.19
C GLN A 86 10.70 -4.91 -3.95
N TYR A 87 9.49 -4.34 -3.90
CA TYR A 87 8.58 -4.55 -2.77
C TYR A 87 8.23 -6.03 -2.57
N ARG A 88 8.01 -6.76 -3.68
CA ARG A 88 7.75 -8.20 -3.65
C ARG A 88 8.94 -8.98 -3.10
N THR A 89 10.16 -8.60 -3.48
CA THR A 89 11.39 -9.22 -2.99
C THR A 89 11.56 -8.98 -1.49
N ASP A 90 11.42 -7.73 -1.04
CA ASP A 90 11.51 -7.37 0.37
C ASP A 90 10.47 -8.10 1.24
N LEU A 91 9.24 -8.25 0.72
CA LEU A 91 8.20 -9.02 1.40
C LEU A 91 8.58 -10.49 1.53
N LYS A 92 9.12 -11.10 0.48
CA LYS A 92 9.57 -12.49 0.50
C LYS A 92 10.67 -12.70 1.54
N ASP A 93 11.67 -11.83 1.57
CA ASP A 93 12.76 -11.91 2.55
C ASP A 93 12.25 -11.77 3.99
N LYS A 94 11.29 -10.87 4.22
CA LYS A 94 10.63 -10.72 5.52
C LYS A 94 9.85 -11.98 5.91
N MET A 95 9.16 -12.61 4.98
CA MET A 95 8.44 -13.86 5.24
C MET A 95 9.39 -14.99 5.62
N GLU A 96 10.49 -15.17 4.88
CA GLU A 96 11.50 -16.18 5.21
C GLU A 96 12.14 -15.93 6.59
N ARG A 97 12.34 -14.67 6.97
CA ARG A 97 12.81 -14.32 8.33
C ARG A 97 11.79 -14.69 9.40
N ILE A 98 10.49 -14.49 9.14
CA ILE A 98 9.43 -14.88 10.08
C ILE A 98 9.39 -16.40 10.26
N GLU A 99 9.55 -17.17 9.19
CA GLU A 99 9.62 -18.63 9.27
C GLU A 99 10.80 -19.09 10.14
N ARG A 100 11.99 -18.55 9.90
CA ARG A 100 13.17 -18.86 10.73
C ARG A 100 12.95 -18.51 12.21
N ILE A 101 12.42 -17.33 12.49
CA ILE A 101 12.13 -16.90 13.88
C ILE A 101 11.11 -17.85 14.53
N LYS A 102 10.11 -18.30 13.77
CA LYS A 102 9.11 -19.24 14.27
C LYS A 102 9.75 -20.57 14.67
N ASP A 103 10.66 -21.09 13.85
CA ASP A 103 11.38 -22.33 14.15
C ASP A 103 12.30 -22.17 15.37
N ASP A 104 13.05 -21.06 15.45
CA ASP A 104 13.91 -20.74 16.59
C ASP A 104 13.11 -20.65 17.90
N VAL A 105 11.93 -20.02 17.86
CA VAL A 105 11.02 -19.92 19.01
C VAL A 105 10.55 -21.31 19.44
N GLU A 106 10.26 -22.21 18.50
CA GLU A 106 9.81 -23.55 18.83
C GLU A 106 10.93 -24.38 19.47
N GLN A 107 12.16 -24.29 18.94
CA GLN A 107 13.32 -24.94 19.56
C GLN A 107 13.60 -24.39 20.96
N ALA A 108 13.48 -23.07 21.14
CA ALA A 108 13.66 -22.44 22.45
C ALA A 108 12.62 -22.94 23.47
N LYS A 109 11.35 -23.13 23.07
CA LYS A 109 10.32 -23.69 23.97
C LYS A 109 10.67 -25.12 24.40
N ILE A 110 11.11 -25.97 23.47
CA ILE A 110 11.52 -27.35 23.80
C ILE A 110 12.66 -27.34 24.82
N GLY A 111 13.69 -26.51 24.59
CA GLY A 111 14.80 -26.37 25.52
C GLY A 111 14.39 -25.84 26.89
N ILE A 112 13.44 -24.90 26.95
CA ILE A 112 12.88 -24.40 28.22
C ILE A 112 12.17 -25.52 28.98
N GLU A 113 11.42 -26.38 28.30
CA GLU A 113 10.70 -27.47 28.96
C GLU A 113 11.67 -28.50 29.56
N GLN A 114 12.69 -28.91 28.79
CA GLN A 114 13.75 -29.80 29.29
C GLN A 114 14.46 -29.21 30.52
N ALA A 115 14.77 -27.91 30.50
CA ALA A 115 15.41 -27.25 31.63
C ALA A 115 14.50 -27.20 32.87
N LYS A 116 13.17 -27.14 32.71
CA LYS A 116 12.24 -27.24 33.85
C LYS A 116 12.25 -28.64 34.45
N ASP A 117 12.22 -29.67 33.62
CA ASP A 117 12.27 -31.07 34.05
C ASP A 117 13.57 -31.34 34.84
N ASP A 118 14.70 -30.85 34.32
CA ASP A 118 16.00 -30.95 35.00
C ASP A 118 15.99 -30.24 36.37
N ILE A 119 15.39 -29.05 36.46
CA ILE A 119 15.25 -28.31 37.73
C ILE A 119 14.38 -29.08 38.72
N GLU A 120 13.29 -29.70 38.27
CA GLU A 120 12.41 -30.52 39.12
C GLU A 120 13.17 -31.73 39.67
N HIS A 121 13.91 -32.43 38.81
CA HIS A 121 14.74 -33.56 39.23
C HIS A 121 15.81 -33.15 40.27
N VAL A 122 16.48 -32.03 40.05
CA VAL A 122 17.48 -31.51 41.02
C VAL A 122 16.83 -31.15 42.37
N LYS A 123 15.62 -30.58 42.36
CA LYS A 123 14.87 -30.30 43.60
C LYS A 123 14.54 -31.59 44.37
N ASP A 124 14.10 -32.63 43.68
CA ASP A 124 13.80 -33.92 44.29
C ASP A 124 15.04 -34.57 44.92
N LEU A 125 16.17 -34.54 44.21
CA LEU A 125 17.45 -35.00 44.74
C LEU A 125 17.84 -34.23 46.00
N LEU A 126 17.73 -32.91 45.99
CA LEU A 126 18.02 -32.07 47.16
C LEU A 126 17.12 -32.43 48.35
N ASN A 127 15.81 -32.56 48.13
CA ASN A 127 14.87 -32.96 49.17
C ASN A 127 15.25 -34.32 49.79
N SER A 128 15.67 -35.29 48.97
CA SER A 128 16.10 -36.60 49.45
C SER A 128 17.37 -36.53 50.31
N ILE A 129 18.33 -35.67 49.96
CA ILE A 129 19.56 -35.45 50.73
C ILE A 129 19.23 -34.81 52.08
N VAL A 130 18.37 -33.77 52.07
CA VAL A 130 17.92 -33.09 53.29
C VAL A 130 17.24 -34.08 54.23
N GLN A 131 16.36 -34.94 53.72
CA GLN A 131 15.69 -35.97 54.52
C GLN A 131 16.70 -36.92 55.17
N ARG A 132 17.67 -37.45 54.41
CA ARG A 132 18.70 -38.35 54.94
C ARG A 132 19.57 -37.69 56.03
N LEU A 133 19.90 -36.42 55.87
CA LEU A 133 20.67 -35.67 56.87
C LEU A 133 19.88 -35.49 58.17
N ASN A 134 18.57 -35.23 58.09
CA ASN A 134 17.70 -35.14 59.26
C ASN A 134 17.59 -36.49 59.98
N ASP A 135 17.43 -37.58 59.22
CA ASP A 135 17.32 -38.93 59.77
C ASP A 135 18.62 -39.40 60.47
N SER A 136 19.79 -38.89 60.06
CA SER A 136 21.11 -39.22 60.65
C SER A 136 21.49 -38.46 61.94
N LYS A 137 20.71 -37.45 62.34
CA LYS A 137 20.96 -36.61 63.54
C LYS A 137 20.23 -37.11 64.81
N ILE A 138 19.64 -38.31 64.75
CA ILE A 138 18.97 -39.02 65.86
C ILE A 138 19.87 -40.15 66.32
#